data_AF-A0A7C4S5M1-F1
#
_entry.id   AF-A0A7C4S5M1-F1
#
_cell.length_a   1.000
_cell.length_b   1.000
_cell.length_c   1.000
_cell.angle_alpha   90.00
_cell.angle_beta   90.00
_cell.angle_gamma   90.00
#
_symmetry.space_group_name_H-M   'P 1'
#
loop_
_entity.id
_entity.type
_entity.pdbx_description
1 polymer ?
#
loop_
_entity_poly.entity_id
_entity_poly.type
_entity_poly.pdbx_seq_one_letter_code
_entity_poly.pdbx_strand_id
1 'polypeptide(L)'
;MLMIVAIARAKKDAKALSHALNCKVMSLGGVRSVDDVDLSVLEDSIPIFFFGRSEAELAEEVEKEIRKITEVYNVVVLNKKSVRNARLEEIRRAFEIAKAKIRLGIDLDDVFRFSVSNGFGVEIHPDYDEYFIIGREFVNNLLKLGVNAEEGSLVLRKLYNEEHIFVPEHKAIIYKRIGNDVSAEIISQAKPKKFEIERLIEKNKDFLKTLERISIKFIQQHGEDAVVPFSGGKDSLSCLILAKKALGSVKAVYIKTNYDMPLTEEYVDYVCDKLDVELITEKVYFDVAKYGMPTHENRWCTNLKIKALHKATKNAKTIIVGDRDAESRLRRLRPEVLENSIKEIFPIKYWSGAMVQLYILMNGLELHPLYLKGFYRLGCTICPSLSEWEKWLLNHNFY
;
A
#
# COMPACT_ATOMS: atom_id res chain seq x y z
N MET A 1 -2.57 13.47 -14.94
CA MET A 1 -2.02 12.14 -15.31
C MET A 1 -2.48 11.12 -14.28
N LEU A 2 -2.76 9.89 -14.68
CA LEU A 2 -2.93 8.78 -13.75
C LEU A 2 -1.57 8.07 -13.57
N MET A 3 -1.35 7.44 -12.42
CA MET A 3 -0.13 6.72 -12.10
C MET A 3 0.00 5.45 -12.92
N ILE A 4 -1.06 4.66 -13.08
CA ILE A 4 -1.03 3.46 -13.94
C ILE A 4 -1.38 3.80 -15.39
N VAL A 5 -0.61 3.22 -16.30
CA VAL A 5 -0.88 3.22 -17.74
C VAL A 5 -0.93 1.79 -18.25
N ALA A 6 -2.07 1.38 -18.80
CA ALA A 6 -2.19 0.11 -19.50
C ALA A 6 -1.80 0.29 -20.98
N ILE A 7 -0.91 -0.56 -21.48
CA ILE A 7 -0.30 -0.39 -22.79
C ILE A 7 -0.53 -1.65 -23.61
N ALA A 8 -1.05 -1.50 -24.83
CA ALA A 8 -1.15 -2.61 -25.78
C ALA A 8 -0.25 -2.38 -26.99
N ARG A 9 0.08 -3.45 -27.70
CA ARG A 9 0.82 -3.35 -28.96
C ARG A 9 0.10 -2.48 -30.00
N ALA A 10 -1.12 -2.84 -30.40
CA ALA A 10 -1.85 -2.18 -31.49
C ALA A 10 -3.08 -1.37 -31.01
N LYS A 11 -3.54 -0.41 -31.82
CA LYS A 11 -4.68 0.46 -31.49
C LYS A 11 -5.97 -0.31 -31.19
N LYS A 12 -6.22 -1.42 -31.90
CA LYS A 12 -7.41 -2.27 -31.68
C LYS A 12 -7.34 -2.98 -30.31
N ASP A 13 -6.15 -3.36 -29.89
CA ASP A 13 -5.90 -4.01 -28.60
C ASP A 13 -6.01 -3.00 -27.46
N ALA A 14 -5.46 -1.79 -27.65
CA ALA A 14 -5.64 -0.68 -26.72
C ALA A 14 -7.13 -0.31 -26.55
N LYS A 15 -7.92 -0.33 -27.64
CA LYS A 15 -9.37 -0.12 -27.54
C LYS A 15 -10.06 -1.17 -26.66
N ALA A 16 -9.65 -2.45 -26.76
CA ALA A 16 -10.17 -3.49 -25.89
C ALA A 16 -9.82 -3.25 -24.41
N LEU A 17 -8.58 -2.83 -24.13
CA LEU A 17 -8.16 -2.43 -22.78
C LEU A 17 -9.01 -1.27 -22.24
N SER A 18 -9.26 -0.22 -23.04
CA SER A 18 -10.07 0.93 -22.59
C SER A 18 -11.53 0.59 -22.27
N HIS A 19 -12.08 -0.47 -22.87
CA HIS A 19 -13.41 -0.96 -22.51
C HIS A 19 -13.40 -1.81 -21.23
N ALA A 20 -12.27 -2.42 -20.90
CA ALA A 20 -12.13 -3.30 -19.74
C ALA A 20 -11.68 -2.55 -18.48
N LEU A 21 -10.79 -1.57 -18.62
CA LEU A 21 -10.00 -0.98 -17.54
C LEU A 21 -10.35 0.48 -17.28
N ASN A 22 -10.29 0.89 -16.01
CA ASN A 22 -10.47 2.27 -15.58
C ASN A 22 -9.12 2.94 -15.28
N CYS A 23 -8.28 3.08 -16.30
CA CYS A 23 -6.97 3.74 -16.21
C CYS A 23 -6.61 4.39 -17.55
N LYS A 24 -5.47 5.10 -17.60
CA LYS A 24 -4.95 5.63 -18.88
C LYS A 24 -4.55 4.44 -19.76
N VAL A 25 -4.96 4.47 -21.03
CA VAL A 25 -4.63 3.42 -22.00
C VAL A 25 -3.84 3.99 -23.17
N MET A 26 -2.79 3.30 -23.59
CA MET A 26 -1.91 3.68 -24.70
C MET A 26 -1.69 2.51 -25.68
N SER A 27 -1.20 2.83 -26.88
CA SER A 27 -0.79 1.85 -27.89
C SER A 27 0.65 2.12 -28.32
N LEU A 28 1.43 1.05 -28.52
CA LEU A 28 2.76 1.09 -29.14
C LEU A 28 2.72 1.23 -30.67
N GLY A 29 1.61 1.71 -31.25
CA GLY A 29 1.51 1.94 -32.70
C GLY A 29 1.47 0.70 -33.59
N GLY A 30 1.39 -0.51 -33.04
CA GLY A 30 1.40 -1.75 -33.81
C GLY A 30 2.80 -2.21 -34.24
N VAL A 31 3.84 -1.79 -33.51
CA VAL A 31 5.23 -2.15 -33.77
C VAL A 31 5.47 -3.67 -33.84
N ARG A 32 6.54 -4.05 -34.53
CA ARG A 32 7.03 -5.45 -34.60
C ARG A 32 8.29 -5.68 -33.76
N SER A 33 9.01 -4.61 -33.43
CA SER A 33 10.20 -4.57 -32.56
C SER A 33 10.07 -3.33 -31.66
N VAL A 34 10.81 -3.32 -30.56
CA VAL A 34 10.92 -2.19 -29.62
C VAL A 34 11.90 -1.10 -30.07
N ASP A 35 12.70 -1.32 -31.11
CA ASP A 35 13.80 -0.42 -31.52
C ASP A 35 13.34 1.03 -31.78
N ASP A 36 12.13 1.22 -32.32
CA ASP A 36 11.57 2.53 -32.68
C ASP A 36 10.60 3.07 -31.60
N VAL A 37 10.53 2.46 -30.42
CA VAL A 37 9.62 2.85 -29.35
C VAL A 37 10.37 3.58 -28.25
N ASP A 38 10.10 4.87 -28.11
CA ASP A 38 10.56 5.62 -26.94
C ASP A 38 9.71 5.26 -25.71
N LEU A 39 10.24 4.36 -24.88
CA LEU A 39 9.64 3.97 -23.61
C LEU A 39 9.98 4.94 -22.47
N SER A 40 10.90 5.90 -22.65
CA SER A 40 11.32 6.84 -21.59
C SER A 40 10.17 7.73 -21.12
N VAL A 41 9.19 7.97 -22.00
CA VAL A 41 7.93 8.68 -21.69
C VAL A 41 7.10 8.04 -20.58
N LEU A 42 7.44 6.82 -20.15
CA LEU A 42 6.76 6.07 -19.09
C LEU A 42 7.44 6.18 -17.73
N GLU A 43 8.58 6.88 -17.62
CA GLU A 43 9.39 6.98 -16.39
C GLU A 43 8.63 7.48 -15.15
N ASP A 44 7.63 8.34 -15.37
CA ASP A 44 6.80 8.96 -14.34
C ASP A 44 5.46 8.22 -14.15
N SER A 45 5.37 6.97 -14.60
CA SER A 45 4.18 6.13 -14.50
C SER A 45 4.51 4.68 -14.15
N ILE A 46 3.48 3.91 -13.84
CA ILE A 46 3.53 2.46 -13.67
C ILE A 46 2.96 1.82 -14.94
N PRO A 47 3.81 1.42 -15.90
CA PRO A 47 3.35 0.81 -17.13
C PRO A 47 3.00 -0.67 -16.92
N ILE A 48 1.80 -1.06 -17.38
CA ILE A 48 1.36 -2.45 -17.46
C ILE A 48 1.11 -2.79 -18.93
N PHE A 49 2.00 -3.57 -19.51
CA PHE A 49 1.92 -3.98 -20.91
C PHE A 49 1.04 -5.23 -21.05
N PHE A 50 0.20 -5.25 -22.07
CA PHE A 50 -0.65 -6.38 -22.43
C PHE A 50 -0.32 -6.85 -23.85
N PHE A 51 -0.05 -8.15 -23.95
CA PHE A 51 0.22 -8.86 -25.18
C PHE A 51 -0.68 -10.08 -25.29
N GLY A 52 -1.01 -10.49 -26.51
CA GLY A 52 -1.52 -11.83 -26.76
C GLY A 52 -0.40 -12.85 -26.89
N ARG A 53 -0.76 -14.13 -26.88
CA ARG A 53 0.18 -15.25 -27.04
C ARG A 53 1.02 -15.18 -28.30
N SER A 54 0.48 -14.65 -29.42
CA SER A 54 1.26 -14.52 -30.66
C SER A 54 2.28 -13.37 -30.64
N GLU A 55 2.42 -12.70 -29.50
CA GLU A 55 3.22 -11.49 -29.30
C GLU A 55 4.19 -11.69 -28.12
N ALA A 56 4.44 -12.94 -27.71
CA ALA A 56 5.28 -13.27 -26.56
C ALA A 56 6.74 -12.84 -26.74
N GLU A 57 7.32 -13.01 -27.93
CA GLU A 57 8.69 -12.55 -28.23
C GLU A 57 8.82 -11.03 -28.05
N LEU A 58 7.86 -10.27 -28.58
CA LEU A 58 7.81 -8.82 -28.38
C LEU A 58 7.62 -8.43 -26.90
N ALA A 59 6.87 -9.23 -26.13
CA ALA A 59 6.70 -9.02 -24.71
C ALA A 59 8.04 -9.13 -23.95
N GLU A 60 8.87 -10.12 -24.30
CA GLU A 60 10.22 -10.29 -23.74
C GLU A 60 11.16 -9.15 -24.14
N GLU A 61 11.08 -8.67 -25.39
CA GLU A 61 11.83 -7.49 -25.84
C GLU A 61 11.44 -6.24 -25.04
N VAL A 62 10.13 -5.99 -24.88
CA VAL A 62 9.62 -4.87 -24.09
C VAL A 62 10.08 -4.97 -22.63
N GLU A 63 10.04 -6.15 -22.04
CA GLU A 63 10.52 -6.37 -20.67
C GLU A 63 12.01 -6.04 -20.52
N LYS A 64 12.85 -6.43 -21.49
CA LYS A 64 14.29 -6.15 -21.49
C LYS A 64 14.60 -4.66 -21.57
N GLU A 65 13.79 -3.88 -22.29
CA GLU A 65 13.99 -2.43 -22.44
C GLU A 65 13.37 -1.64 -21.29
N ILE A 66 12.13 -1.95 -20.86
CA ILE A 66 11.46 -1.17 -19.83
C ILE A 66 12.16 -1.24 -18.47
N ARG A 67 12.77 -2.39 -18.13
CA ARG A 67 13.53 -2.55 -16.88
C ARG A 67 14.76 -1.64 -16.80
N LYS A 68 15.21 -1.06 -17.91
CA LYS A 68 16.30 -0.07 -17.94
C LYS A 68 15.81 1.34 -17.58
N ILE A 69 14.49 1.55 -17.58
CA ILE A 69 13.83 2.87 -17.46
C ILE A 69 13.14 3.00 -16.10
N THR A 70 12.49 1.95 -15.63
CA THR A 70 11.75 1.95 -14.37
C THR A 70 11.85 0.62 -13.66
N GLU A 71 11.95 0.67 -12.33
CA GLU A 71 11.91 -0.50 -11.44
C GLU A 71 10.49 -1.08 -11.33
N VAL A 72 9.47 -0.28 -11.63
CA VAL A 72 8.06 -0.60 -11.34
C VAL A 72 7.28 -0.69 -12.64
N TYR A 73 7.10 -1.92 -13.13
CA TYR A 73 6.33 -2.23 -14.34
C TYR A 73 5.66 -3.60 -14.25
N ASN A 74 4.83 -3.95 -15.23
CA ASN A 74 4.42 -5.34 -15.41
C ASN A 74 4.21 -5.68 -16.89
N VAL A 75 4.49 -6.94 -17.25
CA VAL A 75 4.21 -7.47 -18.59
C VAL A 75 3.25 -8.64 -18.48
N VAL A 76 2.11 -8.53 -19.15
CA VAL A 76 1.01 -9.49 -19.13
C VAL A 76 0.86 -10.12 -20.50
N VAL A 77 1.06 -11.44 -20.59
CA VAL A 77 0.77 -12.22 -21.79
C VAL A 77 -0.53 -13.01 -21.58
N LEU A 78 -1.56 -12.65 -22.33
CA LEU A 78 -2.87 -13.31 -22.27
C LEU A 78 -2.86 -14.62 -23.07
N ASN A 79 -3.73 -15.55 -22.69
CA ASN A 79 -3.85 -16.85 -23.37
C ASN A 79 -4.48 -16.79 -24.77
N LYS A 80 -4.94 -15.61 -25.20
CA LYS A 80 -5.55 -15.39 -26.51
C LYS A 80 -4.51 -14.94 -27.52
N LYS A 81 -4.80 -15.14 -28.81
CA LYS A 81 -3.91 -14.74 -29.92
C LYS A 81 -3.49 -13.27 -29.79
N SER A 82 -4.45 -12.37 -29.62
CA SER A 82 -4.24 -10.93 -29.35
C SER A 82 -5.11 -10.47 -28.20
N VAL A 83 -4.77 -9.34 -27.57
CA VAL A 83 -5.51 -8.79 -26.42
C VAL A 83 -6.99 -8.56 -26.74
N ARG A 84 -7.31 -8.05 -27.94
CA ARG A 84 -8.70 -7.83 -28.39
C ARG A 84 -9.55 -9.11 -28.50
N ASN A 85 -8.93 -10.30 -28.46
CA ASN A 85 -9.63 -11.56 -28.46
C ASN A 85 -9.97 -12.06 -27.04
N ALA A 86 -9.43 -11.42 -26.00
CA ALA A 86 -9.77 -11.72 -24.62
C ALA A 86 -11.11 -11.12 -24.22
N ARG A 87 -11.80 -11.81 -23.31
CA ARG A 87 -13.03 -11.26 -22.70
C ARG A 87 -12.64 -10.11 -21.77
N LEU A 88 -13.53 -9.13 -21.60
CA LEU A 88 -13.29 -7.99 -20.70
C LEU A 88 -12.91 -8.44 -19.28
N GLU A 89 -13.55 -9.52 -18.79
CA GLU A 89 -13.26 -10.07 -17.46
C GLU A 89 -11.87 -10.71 -17.37
N GLU A 90 -11.38 -11.33 -18.45
CA GLU A 90 -10.04 -11.90 -18.51
C GLU A 90 -8.98 -10.78 -18.44
N ILE A 91 -9.21 -9.67 -19.16
CA ILE A 91 -8.36 -8.48 -19.13
C ILE A 91 -8.38 -7.86 -17.72
N ARG A 92 -9.55 -7.68 -17.12
CA ARG A 92 -9.69 -7.13 -15.76
C ARG A 92 -8.97 -7.97 -14.72
N ARG A 93 -9.18 -9.29 -14.74
CA ARG A 93 -8.49 -10.20 -13.81
C ARG A 93 -6.98 -10.11 -13.96
N ALA A 94 -6.47 -10.13 -15.19
CA ALA A 94 -5.04 -10.03 -15.44
C ALA A 94 -4.47 -8.68 -14.99
N PHE A 95 -5.22 -7.58 -15.16
CA PHE A 95 -4.84 -6.26 -14.66
C PHE A 95 -4.78 -6.20 -13.13
N GLU A 96 -5.77 -6.75 -12.42
CA GLU A 96 -5.76 -6.78 -10.96
C GLU A 96 -4.60 -7.64 -10.42
N ILE A 97 -4.25 -8.73 -11.09
CA ILE A 97 -3.06 -9.54 -10.76
C ILE A 97 -1.77 -8.77 -11.03
N ALA A 98 -1.66 -8.04 -12.14
CA ALA A 98 -0.49 -7.22 -12.44
C ALA A 98 -0.27 -6.12 -11.38
N LYS A 99 -1.34 -5.45 -10.93
CA LYS A 99 -1.29 -4.51 -9.80
C LYS A 99 -0.87 -5.19 -8.49
N ALA A 100 -1.31 -6.42 -8.26
CA ALA A 100 -0.92 -7.20 -7.08
C ALA A 100 0.56 -7.59 -7.12
N LYS A 101 1.09 -7.97 -8.28
CA LYS A 101 2.53 -8.26 -8.48
C LYS A 101 3.42 -7.07 -8.17
N ILE A 102 3.00 -5.86 -8.54
CA ILE A 102 3.72 -4.63 -8.18
C ILE A 102 3.82 -4.48 -6.65
N ARG A 103 2.77 -4.84 -5.90
CA ARG A 103 2.73 -4.69 -4.44
C ARG A 103 3.43 -5.82 -3.69
N LEU A 104 3.25 -7.06 -4.14
CA LEU A 104 3.59 -8.28 -3.40
C LEU A 104 4.79 -9.02 -3.98
N GLY A 105 5.24 -8.64 -5.17
CA GLY A 105 6.34 -9.32 -5.81
C GLY A 105 7.62 -9.07 -5.02
N ILE A 106 8.29 -10.15 -4.63
CA ILE A 106 9.48 -10.09 -3.80
C ILE A 106 10.49 -11.16 -4.22
N ASP A 107 11.76 -10.80 -4.16
CA ASP A 107 12.92 -11.68 -4.30
C ASP A 107 13.65 -11.79 -2.96
N LEU A 108 14.45 -12.84 -2.80
CA LEU A 108 15.29 -13.03 -1.63
C LEU A 108 16.74 -13.22 -2.06
N ASP A 109 17.60 -12.26 -1.71
CA ASP A 109 19.05 -12.36 -1.83
C ASP A 109 19.71 -12.43 -0.43
N ASP A 110 20.52 -11.42 -0.07
CA ASP A 110 20.99 -11.22 1.29
C ASP A 110 19.86 -10.76 2.22
N VAL A 111 18.91 -9.98 1.68
CA VAL A 111 17.65 -9.53 2.29
C VAL A 111 16.49 -9.67 1.29
N PHE A 112 15.26 -9.49 1.77
CA PHE A 112 14.08 -9.39 0.91
C PHE A 112 14.12 -8.11 0.05
N ARG A 113 13.84 -8.24 -1.26
CA ARG A 113 13.82 -7.13 -2.21
C ARG A 113 12.50 -7.10 -2.99
N PHE A 114 11.85 -5.94 -3.06
CA PHE A 114 10.70 -5.73 -3.93
C PHE A 114 11.10 -6.00 -5.38
N SER A 115 10.27 -6.78 -6.08
CA SER A 115 10.59 -7.24 -7.42
C SER A 115 9.33 -7.68 -8.16
N VAL A 116 9.16 -7.18 -9.37
CA VAL A 116 7.99 -7.51 -10.21
C VAL A 116 8.01 -8.97 -10.70
N SER A 117 9.16 -9.65 -10.62
CA SER A 117 9.34 -11.05 -11.01
C SER A 117 8.75 -12.03 -9.99
N ASN A 118 8.75 -11.66 -8.70
CA ASN A 118 8.36 -12.52 -7.58
C ASN A 118 9.13 -13.86 -7.54
N GLY A 119 10.45 -13.82 -7.67
CA GLY A 119 11.34 -14.98 -7.67
C GLY A 119 11.41 -15.72 -6.34
N PHE A 120 11.10 -15.09 -5.20
CA PHE A 120 10.92 -15.80 -3.92
C PHE A 120 9.63 -16.66 -3.92
N GLY A 121 8.64 -16.28 -4.73
CA GLY A 121 7.45 -17.10 -4.97
C GLY A 121 6.35 -16.96 -3.93
N VAL A 122 6.16 -15.80 -3.32
CA VAL A 122 4.97 -15.58 -2.48
C VAL A 122 3.69 -15.64 -3.31
N GLU A 123 2.58 -16.01 -2.66
CA GLU A 123 1.28 -16.04 -3.32
C GLU A 123 0.82 -14.63 -3.70
N ILE A 124 0.52 -14.42 -4.99
CA ILE A 124 0.03 -13.14 -5.50
C ILE A 124 -1.50 -13.14 -5.55
N HIS A 125 -2.11 -12.26 -4.77
CA HIS A 125 -3.56 -12.07 -4.78
C HIS A 125 -3.93 -10.58 -4.65
N PRO A 126 -4.94 -10.06 -5.37
CA PRO A 126 -5.30 -8.64 -5.35
C PRO A 126 -5.74 -8.11 -3.98
N ASP A 127 -6.24 -8.98 -3.11
CA ASP A 127 -6.69 -8.64 -1.74
C ASP A 127 -5.63 -8.92 -0.65
N TYR A 128 -4.40 -9.30 -1.01
CA TYR A 128 -3.34 -9.49 -0.01
C TYR A 128 -2.51 -8.22 0.17
N ASP A 129 -1.79 -8.17 1.28
CA ASP A 129 -0.74 -7.19 1.56
C ASP A 129 0.49 -7.89 2.12
N GLU A 130 1.61 -7.17 2.17
CA GLU A 130 2.81 -7.64 2.84
C GLU A 130 3.43 -6.53 3.68
N TYR A 131 4.17 -6.90 4.72
CA TYR A 131 4.91 -5.99 5.58
C TYR A 131 6.04 -6.71 6.31
N PHE A 132 6.99 -5.97 6.86
CA PHE A 132 8.11 -6.51 7.60
C PHE A 132 7.85 -6.49 9.11
N ILE A 133 8.41 -7.49 9.80
CA ILE A 133 8.57 -7.49 11.25
C ILE A 133 9.65 -6.46 11.60
N ILE A 134 9.26 -5.38 12.26
CA ILE A 134 10.15 -4.29 12.68
C ILE A 134 9.91 -4.05 14.16
N GLY A 135 10.98 -3.98 14.95
CA GLY A 135 10.92 -3.79 16.39
C GLY A 135 11.08 -5.08 17.19
N ARG A 136 11.95 -5.04 18.19
CA ARG A 136 12.20 -6.15 19.12
C ARG A 136 10.94 -6.62 19.85
N GLU A 137 10.04 -5.70 20.19
CA GLU A 137 8.79 -6.07 20.88
C GLU A 137 7.88 -6.91 20.00
N PHE A 138 7.82 -6.63 18.69
CA PHE A 138 7.08 -7.45 17.74
C PHE A 138 7.65 -8.87 17.71
N VAL A 139 8.97 -9.02 17.60
CA VAL A 139 9.65 -10.34 17.67
C VAL A 139 9.30 -11.07 18.97
N ASN A 140 9.41 -10.41 20.11
CA ASN A 140 9.09 -11.00 21.41
C ASN A 140 7.61 -11.43 21.51
N ASN A 141 6.70 -10.64 20.94
CA ASN A 141 5.28 -10.94 20.94
C ASN A 141 4.94 -12.13 20.03
N LEU A 142 5.64 -12.30 18.91
CA LEU A 142 5.53 -13.51 18.08
C LEU A 142 6.06 -14.75 18.80
N LEU A 143 7.16 -14.62 19.54
CA LEU A 143 7.72 -15.73 20.32
C LEU A 143 6.75 -16.25 21.39
N LYS A 144 5.95 -15.36 22.00
CA LYS A 144 4.87 -15.74 22.94
C LYS A 144 3.78 -16.60 22.28
N LEU A 145 3.61 -16.52 20.95
CA LEU A 145 2.75 -17.41 20.16
C LEU A 145 3.48 -18.68 19.68
N GLY A 146 4.73 -18.91 20.10
CA GLY A 146 5.56 -20.00 19.62
C GLY A 146 6.18 -19.77 18.24
N VAL A 147 6.03 -18.58 17.65
CA VAL A 147 6.56 -18.25 16.34
C VAL A 147 7.94 -17.59 16.50
N ASN A 148 8.99 -18.37 16.26
CA ASN A 148 10.36 -17.85 16.28
C ASN A 148 10.68 -17.13 14.96
N ALA A 149 10.79 -15.81 14.99
CA ALA A 149 11.11 -14.92 13.89
C ALA A 149 12.10 -13.84 14.33
N GLU A 150 12.67 -13.11 13.39
CA GLU A 150 13.63 -12.03 13.65
C GLU A 150 13.23 -10.76 12.89
N GLU A 151 13.82 -9.62 13.25
CA GLU A 151 13.59 -8.36 12.54
C GLU A 151 13.94 -8.49 11.05
N GLY A 152 13.12 -7.82 10.22
CA GLY A 152 13.18 -7.86 8.76
C GLY A 152 12.61 -9.13 8.12
N SER A 153 12.09 -10.08 8.92
CA SER A 153 11.28 -11.19 8.39
C SER A 153 10.02 -10.68 7.71
N LEU A 154 9.58 -11.37 6.65
CA LEU A 154 8.44 -10.99 5.83
C LEU A 154 7.14 -11.57 6.38
N VAL A 155 6.08 -10.76 6.39
CA VAL A 155 4.71 -11.19 6.65
C VAL A 155 3.88 -11.01 5.39
N LEU A 156 3.33 -12.09 4.86
CA LEU A 156 2.29 -12.03 3.84
C LEU A 156 0.92 -12.10 4.54
N ARG A 157 0.17 -11.00 4.47
CA ARG A 157 -1.17 -10.91 5.03
C ARG A 157 -2.21 -11.27 3.98
N LYS A 158 -2.91 -12.36 4.23
CA LYS A 158 -3.98 -12.90 3.40
C LYS A 158 -5.36 -12.45 3.89
N LEU A 159 -6.39 -12.94 3.22
CA LEU A 159 -7.78 -12.72 3.61
C LEU A 159 -8.04 -13.21 5.04
N TYR A 160 -9.04 -12.63 5.69
CA TYR A 160 -9.47 -13.00 7.06
C TYR A 160 -8.38 -12.85 8.14
N ASN A 161 -7.37 -12.01 7.90
CA ASN A 161 -6.25 -11.76 8.80
C ASN A 161 -5.42 -13.03 9.09
N GLU A 162 -5.27 -13.88 8.09
CA GLU A 162 -4.29 -14.97 8.08
C GLU A 162 -2.93 -14.40 7.64
N GLU A 163 -1.89 -14.61 8.44
CA GLU A 163 -0.56 -14.05 8.20
C GLU A 163 0.49 -15.15 8.09
N HIS A 164 1.11 -15.26 6.93
CA HIS A 164 2.18 -16.20 6.65
C HIS A 164 3.52 -15.53 6.95
N ILE A 165 4.31 -16.13 7.84
CA ILE A 165 5.59 -15.60 8.31
C ILE A 165 6.71 -16.30 7.57
N PHE A 166 7.60 -15.54 6.94
CA PHE A 166 8.76 -16.06 6.22
C PHE A 166 10.06 -15.66 6.89
N VAL A 167 10.84 -16.67 7.27
CA VAL A 167 12.17 -16.54 7.88
C VAL A 167 13.19 -17.31 7.07
N PRO A 168 13.79 -16.67 6.07
CA PRO A 168 13.94 -17.16 4.68
C PRO A 168 13.16 -18.40 4.15
N GLU A 169 12.26 -19.02 4.91
CA GLU A 169 11.35 -20.09 4.51
C GLU A 169 10.01 -19.88 5.20
N HIS A 170 8.95 -20.53 4.72
CA HIS A 170 7.63 -20.44 5.38
C HIS A 170 7.69 -21.04 6.78
N LYS A 171 7.62 -20.18 7.80
CA LYS A 171 7.83 -20.53 9.20
C LYS A 171 6.54 -20.95 9.89
N ALA A 172 5.52 -20.11 9.77
CA ALA A 172 4.28 -20.24 10.50
C ALA A 172 3.15 -19.48 9.82
N ILE A 173 1.92 -19.90 10.13
CA ILE A 173 0.70 -19.17 9.82
C ILE A 173 0.11 -18.66 11.12
N ILE A 174 -0.23 -17.38 11.21
CA ILE A 174 -0.90 -16.77 12.35
C ILE A 174 -2.33 -16.41 11.96
N TYR A 175 -3.29 -16.88 12.74
CA TYR A 175 -4.71 -16.62 12.52
C TYR A 175 -5.18 -15.52 13.47
N LYS A 176 -5.53 -14.35 12.93
CA LYS A 176 -5.96 -13.16 13.69
C LYS A 176 -7.38 -12.72 13.32
N ARG A 177 -8.27 -13.69 13.07
CA ARG A 177 -9.66 -13.42 12.67
C ARG A 177 -10.37 -12.65 13.78
N ILE A 178 -11.06 -11.57 13.41
CA ILE A 178 -11.79 -10.74 14.37
C ILE A 178 -12.88 -11.59 15.04
N GLY A 179 -12.93 -11.55 16.38
CA GLY A 179 -13.87 -12.33 17.19
C GLY A 179 -13.41 -13.75 17.51
N ASN A 180 -12.21 -14.15 17.11
CA ASN A 180 -11.60 -15.44 17.43
C ASN A 180 -10.31 -15.23 18.22
N ASP A 181 -9.97 -16.20 19.08
CA ASP A 181 -8.67 -16.23 19.74
C ASP A 181 -7.54 -16.30 18.71
N VAL A 182 -6.42 -15.65 19.05
CA VAL A 182 -5.22 -15.69 18.21
C VAL A 182 -4.55 -17.04 18.36
N SER A 183 -4.24 -17.67 17.24
CA SER A 183 -3.49 -18.92 17.20
C SER A 183 -2.41 -18.88 16.12
N ALA A 184 -1.43 -19.78 16.26
CA ALA A 184 -0.37 -19.96 15.28
C ALA A 184 -0.19 -21.45 14.96
N GLU A 185 0.09 -21.73 13.70
CA GLU A 185 0.45 -23.04 13.19
C GLU A 185 1.91 -22.99 12.70
N ILE A 186 2.76 -23.85 13.26
CA ILE A 186 4.17 -23.91 12.87
C ILE A 186 4.32 -24.82 11.65
N ILE A 187 4.76 -24.24 10.54
CA ILE A 187 4.91 -24.93 9.25
C ILE A 187 6.29 -25.56 9.12
N SER A 188 7.32 -24.92 9.67
CA SER A 188 8.69 -25.43 9.57
C SER A 188 9.55 -25.12 10.79
N GLN A 189 10.63 -25.89 10.94
CA GLN A 189 11.68 -25.64 11.92
C GLN A 189 12.79 -24.74 11.37
N ALA A 190 12.52 -23.98 10.29
CA ALA A 190 13.46 -23.02 9.74
C ALA A 190 14.00 -22.09 10.83
N LYS A 191 15.32 -21.89 10.82
CA LYS A 191 15.98 -20.99 11.76
C LYS A 191 15.75 -19.56 11.30
N PRO A 192 15.35 -18.64 12.19
CA PRO A 192 15.15 -17.28 11.77
C PRO A 192 16.47 -16.62 11.43
N LYS A 193 16.43 -15.75 10.42
CA LYS A 193 17.55 -14.91 10.02
C LYS A 193 17.12 -13.48 10.24
N LYS A 194 17.94 -12.73 10.99
CA LYS A 194 17.76 -11.28 11.09
C LYS A 194 18.18 -10.63 9.78
N PHE A 195 17.32 -9.77 9.26
CA PHE A 195 17.61 -8.91 8.13
C PHE A 195 17.66 -7.48 8.63
N GLU A 196 18.85 -6.88 8.67
CA GLU A 196 19.02 -5.50 9.15
C GLU A 196 18.15 -4.53 8.36
N ILE A 197 17.41 -3.67 9.07
CA ILE A 197 16.41 -2.79 8.47
C ILE A 197 17.08 -1.78 7.53
N GLU A 198 18.27 -1.29 7.89
CA GLU A 198 19.08 -0.41 7.06
C GLU A 198 19.45 -1.08 5.73
N ARG A 199 19.73 -2.39 5.76
CA ARG A 199 20.06 -3.15 4.56
C ARG A 199 18.82 -3.39 3.69
N LEU A 200 17.67 -3.65 4.30
CA LEU A 200 16.37 -3.70 3.59
C LEU A 200 16.10 -2.37 2.88
N ILE A 201 16.31 -1.23 3.55
CA ILE A 201 16.14 0.09 2.93
C ILE A 201 17.12 0.29 1.78
N GLU A 202 18.41 0.02 2.00
CA GLU A 202 19.47 0.18 0.99
C GLU A 202 19.15 -0.61 -0.28
N LYS A 203 18.78 -1.88 -0.14
CA LYS A 203 18.51 -2.79 -1.27
C LYS A 203 17.21 -2.51 -2.01
N ASN A 204 16.27 -1.81 -1.37
CA ASN A 204 14.98 -1.44 -1.95
C ASN A 204 14.90 0.04 -2.37
N LYS A 205 16.00 0.79 -2.24
CA LYS A 205 16.03 2.24 -2.41
C LYS A 205 15.53 2.68 -3.79
N ASP A 206 16.02 2.05 -4.87
CA ASP A 206 15.70 2.47 -6.23
C ASP A 206 14.23 2.19 -6.59
N PHE A 207 13.69 1.08 -6.10
CA PHE A 207 12.27 0.74 -6.22
C PHE A 207 11.40 1.78 -5.49
N LEU A 208 11.74 2.10 -4.24
CA LEU A 208 11.04 3.11 -3.43
C LEU A 208 11.16 4.51 -4.04
N LYS A 209 12.32 4.87 -4.61
CA LYS A 209 12.53 6.16 -5.28
C LYS A 209 11.74 6.28 -6.57
N THR A 210 11.57 5.18 -7.29
CA THR A 210 10.67 5.13 -8.46
C THR A 210 9.22 5.38 -8.05
N LEU A 211 8.73 4.69 -7.01
CA LEU A 211 7.38 4.94 -6.48
C LEU A 211 7.20 6.37 -5.93
N GLU A 212 8.21 6.91 -5.25
CA GLU A 212 8.23 8.30 -4.76
C GLU A 212 8.10 9.29 -5.91
N ARG A 213 8.90 9.13 -6.98
CA ARG A 213 8.86 9.99 -8.17
C ARG A 213 7.46 10.00 -8.79
N ILE A 214 6.88 8.82 -9.04
CA ILE A 214 5.54 8.68 -9.63
C ILE A 214 4.49 9.37 -8.74
N SER A 215 4.56 9.14 -7.43
CA SER A 215 3.63 9.72 -6.46
C SER A 215 3.75 11.24 -6.37
N ILE A 216 4.98 11.79 -6.38
CA ILE A 216 5.24 13.23 -6.39
C ILE A 216 4.68 13.87 -7.66
N LYS A 217 4.94 13.29 -8.83
CA LYS A 217 4.41 13.80 -10.11
C LYS A 217 2.89 13.78 -10.13
N PHE A 218 2.28 12.73 -9.60
CA PHE A 218 0.83 12.64 -9.44
C PHE A 218 0.29 13.73 -8.51
N ILE A 219 0.91 13.95 -7.34
CA ILE A 219 0.51 15.01 -6.41
C ILE A 219 0.70 16.40 -7.03
N GLN A 220 1.81 16.67 -7.72
CA GLN A 220 2.06 17.98 -8.36
C GLN A 220 0.98 18.35 -9.38
N GLN A 221 0.42 17.35 -10.07
CA GLN A 221 -0.60 17.59 -11.08
C GLN A 221 -2.02 17.71 -10.53
N HIS A 222 -2.30 17.13 -9.37
CA HIS A 222 -3.65 17.09 -8.82
C HIS A 222 -3.81 17.79 -7.46
N GLY A 223 -2.74 18.02 -6.72
CA GLY A 223 -2.71 18.50 -5.34
C GLY A 223 -2.76 20.02 -5.18
N GLU A 224 -3.67 20.69 -5.89
CA GLU A 224 -3.90 22.12 -5.71
C GLU A 224 -4.56 22.40 -4.34
N ASP A 225 -4.09 23.42 -3.61
CA ASP A 225 -4.55 23.83 -2.27
C ASP A 225 -4.86 22.63 -1.37
N ALA A 226 -3.88 21.72 -1.29
CA ALA A 226 -4.07 20.39 -0.73
C ALA A 226 -3.87 20.34 0.79
N VAL A 227 -4.61 19.42 1.42
CA VAL A 227 -4.46 19.05 2.83
C VAL A 227 -4.31 17.54 2.97
N VAL A 228 -3.63 17.10 4.02
CA VAL A 228 -3.41 15.67 4.30
C VAL A 228 -4.10 15.30 5.62
N PRO A 229 -5.15 14.47 5.61
CA PRO A 229 -5.68 13.90 6.84
C PRO A 229 -4.63 12.97 7.45
N PHE A 230 -4.16 13.31 8.64
CA PHE A 230 -3.10 12.59 9.33
C PHE A 230 -3.62 12.00 10.64
N SER A 231 -3.66 10.67 10.72
CA SER A 231 -4.22 9.92 11.85
C SER A 231 -3.18 9.24 12.74
N GLY A 232 -1.89 9.53 12.51
CA GLY A 232 -0.77 8.81 13.14
C GLY A 232 -0.45 7.45 12.50
N GLY A 233 -1.24 7.00 11.52
CA GLY A 233 -0.99 5.75 10.79
C GLY A 233 0.13 5.86 9.76
N LYS A 234 0.78 4.72 9.47
CA LYS A 234 1.85 4.60 8.47
C LYS A 234 1.44 5.11 7.09
N ASP A 235 0.22 4.77 6.65
CA ASP A 235 -0.26 5.12 5.32
C ASP A 235 -0.47 6.64 5.19
N SER A 236 -1.05 7.29 6.22
CA SER A 236 -1.20 8.75 6.25
C SER A 236 0.13 9.49 6.41
N LEU A 237 1.11 8.91 7.11
CA LEU A 237 2.45 9.48 7.25
C LEU A 237 3.17 9.51 5.90
N SER A 238 3.15 8.41 5.15
CA SER A 238 3.76 8.38 3.81
C SER A 238 3.15 9.42 2.87
N CYS A 239 1.83 9.60 2.91
CA CYS A 239 1.17 10.68 2.17
C CYS A 239 1.62 12.07 2.60
N LEU A 240 1.81 12.31 3.90
CA LEU A 240 2.27 13.60 4.40
C LEU A 240 3.68 13.93 3.92
N ILE A 241 4.60 12.96 3.99
CA ILE A 241 5.96 13.08 3.47
C ILE A 241 5.93 13.39 1.96
N LEU A 242 5.17 12.61 1.19
CA LEU A 242 5.05 12.79 -0.26
C LEU A 242 4.47 14.16 -0.62
N ALA A 243 3.43 14.60 0.08
CA ALA A 243 2.80 15.90 -0.14
C ALA A 243 3.76 17.06 0.17
N LYS A 244 4.48 17.00 1.29
CA LYS A 244 5.50 18.00 1.66
C LYS A 244 6.59 18.10 0.58
N LYS A 245 7.09 16.96 0.07
CA LYS A 245 8.09 16.94 -1.01
C LYS A 245 7.55 17.46 -2.35
N ALA A 246 6.29 17.17 -2.66
CA ALA A 246 5.69 17.53 -3.93
C ALA A 246 5.30 19.02 -4.01
N LEU A 247 4.77 19.57 -2.91
CA LEU A 247 4.13 20.90 -2.87
C LEU A 247 4.90 21.93 -2.04
N GLY A 248 5.89 21.51 -1.25
CA GLY A 248 6.69 22.36 -0.36
C GLY A 248 5.96 22.78 0.93
N SER A 249 4.75 23.31 0.80
CA SER A 249 3.87 23.67 1.92
C SER A 249 2.57 22.85 1.86
N VAL A 250 2.23 22.21 2.98
CA VAL A 250 1.00 21.42 3.14
C VAL A 250 0.58 21.47 4.60
N LYS A 251 -0.73 21.33 4.85
CA LYS A 251 -1.28 21.22 6.21
C LYS A 251 -1.68 19.79 6.52
N ALA A 252 -1.38 19.34 7.73
CA ALA A 252 -1.90 18.10 8.28
C ALA A 252 -3.22 18.37 9.01
N VAL A 253 -4.20 17.49 8.85
CA VAL A 253 -5.48 17.58 9.58
C VAL A 253 -5.65 16.34 10.45
N TYR A 254 -5.62 16.54 11.76
CA TYR A 254 -5.81 15.48 12.75
C TYR A 254 -7.21 15.57 13.38
N ILE A 255 -7.98 14.50 13.22
CA ILE A 255 -9.29 14.36 13.87
C ILE A 255 -9.12 13.58 15.16
N LYS A 256 -8.93 14.32 16.26
CA LYS A 256 -8.70 13.78 17.60
C LYS A 256 -9.99 13.24 18.21
N THR A 257 -9.92 12.05 18.78
CA THR A 257 -11.05 11.41 19.48
C THR A 257 -10.66 11.02 20.90
N ASN A 258 -11.66 10.87 21.78
CA ASN A 258 -11.45 10.34 23.14
C ASN A 258 -11.17 8.82 23.19
N TYR A 259 -11.02 8.18 22.03
CA TYR A 259 -10.67 6.76 21.89
C TYR A 259 -9.55 6.55 20.88
N ASP A 260 -8.70 7.56 20.64
CA ASP A 260 -7.49 7.33 19.86
C ASP A 260 -6.57 6.34 20.58
N MET A 261 -5.69 5.70 19.81
CA MET A 261 -4.74 4.75 20.38
C MET A 261 -3.75 5.47 21.31
N PRO A 262 -3.17 4.77 22.30
CA PRO A 262 -2.11 5.32 23.12
C PRO A 262 -0.98 5.89 22.26
N LEU A 263 -0.39 7.01 22.71
CA LEU A 263 0.70 7.74 22.06
C LEU A 263 0.35 8.39 20.71
N THR A 264 -0.89 8.29 20.21
CA THR A 264 -1.23 8.81 18.88
C THR A 264 -1.11 10.33 18.79
N GLU A 265 -1.56 11.08 19.80
CA GLU A 265 -1.45 12.54 19.81
C GLU A 265 0.02 12.98 19.86
N GLU A 266 0.79 12.45 20.81
CA GLU A 266 2.24 12.71 20.94
C GLU A 266 3.00 12.38 19.66
N TYR A 267 2.66 11.27 19.00
CA TYR A 267 3.27 10.86 17.74
C TYR A 267 2.88 11.77 16.58
N VAL A 268 1.63 12.25 16.54
CA VAL A 268 1.17 13.20 15.52
C VAL A 268 1.93 14.53 15.65
N ASP A 269 2.06 15.04 16.88
CA ASP A 269 2.79 16.27 17.17
C ASP A 269 4.27 16.12 16.78
N TYR A 270 4.94 15.05 17.22
CA TYR A 270 6.32 14.73 16.85
C TYR A 270 6.56 14.75 15.34
N VAL A 271 5.68 14.09 14.57
CA VAL A 271 5.79 14.02 13.12
C VAL A 271 5.64 15.41 12.49
N CYS A 272 4.65 16.18 12.92
CA CYS A 272 4.38 17.50 12.33
C CYS A 272 5.52 18.48 12.63
N ASP A 273 6.07 18.44 13.85
CA ASP A 273 7.25 19.23 14.24
C ASP A 273 8.47 18.83 13.42
N LYS A 274 8.74 17.52 13.28
CA LYS A 274 9.91 17.01 12.55
C LYS A 274 9.83 17.28 11.04
N LEU A 275 8.63 17.36 10.47
CA LEU A 275 8.40 17.68 9.06
C LEU A 275 8.20 19.18 8.78
N ASP A 276 8.13 20.01 9.81
CA ASP A 276 7.76 21.43 9.72
C ASP A 276 6.45 21.60 8.92
N VAL A 277 5.38 21.00 9.46
CA VAL A 277 4.03 21.00 8.87
C VAL A 277 3.05 21.61 9.86
N GLU A 278 2.23 22.55 9.37
CA GLU A 278 1.12 23.10 10.15
C GLU A 278 0.09 22.01 10.45
N LEU A 279 -0.17 21.77 11.74
CA LEU A 279 -1.17 20.83 12.22
C LEU A 279 -2.48 21.55 12.55
N ILE A 280 -3.56 21.14 11.90
CA ILE A 280 -4.94 21.52 12.23
C ILE A 280 -5.58 20.38 13.00
N THR A 281 -6.00 20.64 14.25
CA THR A 281 -6.68 19.65 15.07
C THR A 281 -8.16 19.98 15.23
N GLU A 282 -9.03 19.05 14.82
CA GLU A 282 -10.45 19.09 15.16
C GLU A 282 -10.78 17.96 16.14
N LYS A 283 -11.49 18.30 17.23
CA LYS A 283 -11.85 17.34 18.28
C LYS A 283 -13.25 16.80 18.04
N VAL A 284 -13.41 15.49 18.17
CA VAL A 284 -14.69 14.79 18.07
C VAL A 284 -14.86 13.91 19.29
N TYR A 285 -15.95 14.10 20.01
CA TYR A 285 -16.31 13.25 21.13
C TYR A 285 -17.18 12.08 20.67
N PHE A 286 -16.78 10.87 21.06
CA PHE A 286 -17.51 9.64 20.81
C PHE A 286 -18.31 9.27 22.05
N ASP A 287 -19.62 9.47 21.98
CA ASP A 287 -20.55 9.17 23.07
C ASP A 287 -21.04 7.72 22.98
N VAL A 288 -20.21 6.78 23.45
CA VAL A 288 -20.53 5.35 23.45
C VAL A 288 -21.73 5.03 24.35
N ALA A 289 -21.97 5.81 25.41
CA ALA A 289 -23.14 5.63 26.26
C ALA A 289 -24.45 5.90 25.50
N LYS A 290 -24.45 6.90 24.61
CA LYS A 290 -25.59 7.23 23.76
C LYS A 290 -25.75 6.30 22.56
N TYR A 291 -24.66 5.98 21.87
CA TYR A 291 -24.72 5.27 20.57
C TYR A 291 -24.45 3.76 20.65
N GLY A 292 -23.99 3.27 21.80
CA GLY A 292 -23.43 1.91 21.92
C GLY A 292 -22.07 1.77 21.24
N MET A 293 -21.45 0.59 21.40
CA MET A 293 -20.20 0.26 20.71
C MET A 293 -20.41 0.22 19.19
N PRO A 294 -19.52 0.81 18.38
CA PRO A 294 -19.63 0.74 16.93
C PRO A 294 -19.50 -0.70 16.43
N THR A 295 -20.25 -1.05 15.39
CA THR A 295 -20.19 -2.37 14.73
C THR A 295 -19.78 -2.24 13.27
N HIS A 296 -19.57 -3.36 12.58
CA HIS A 296 -19.29 -3.31 11.14
C HIS A 296 -20.46 -2.71 10.34
N GLU A 297 -21.69 -2.92 10.81
CA GLU A 297 -22.95 -2.44 10.24
C GLU A 297 -23.29 -1.01 10.69
N ASN A 298 -22.94 -0.64 11.92
CA ASN A 298 -23.22 0.69 12.48
C ASN A 298 -21.94 1.45 12.86
N ARG A 299 -21.34 2.09 11.85
CA ARG A 299 -20.10 2.87 11.98
C ARG A 299 -20.36 4.36 12.21
N TRP A 300 -21.20 4.69 13.20
CA TRP A 300 -21.53 6.07 13.55
C TRP A 300 -20.29 6.94 13.84
N CYS A 301 -19.25 6.34 14.43
CA CYS A 301 -17.98 6.99 14.74
C CYS A 301 -17.25 7.48 13.47
N THR A 302 -17.23 6.67 12.41
CA THR A 302 -16.66 7.05 11.11
C THR A 302 -17.41 8.25 10.51
N ASN A 303 -18.74 8.26 10.59
CA ASN A 303 -19.55 9.37 10.10
C ASN A 303 -19.22 10.68 10.82
N LEU A 304 -19.00 10.63 12.14
CA LEU A 304 -18.57 11.80 12.90
C LEU A 304 -17.16 12.28 12.48
N LYS A 305 -16.20 11.36 12.30
CA LYS A 305 -14.85 11.74 11.81
C LYS A 305 -14.89 12.36 10.42
N ILE A 306 -15.68 11.82 9.50
CA ILE A 306 -15.83 12.37 8.14
C ILE A 306 -16.44 13.77 8.18
N LYS A 307 -17.49 13.99 8.99
CA LYS A 307 -18.08 15.33 9.15
C LYS A 307 -17.08 16.35 9.70
N ALA A 308 -16.30 15.96 10.71
CA ALA A 308 -15.26 16.82 11.26
C ALA A 308 -14.14 17.09 10.24
N LEU A 309 -13.76 16.09 9.46
CA LEU A 309 -12.81 16.25 8.38
C LEU A 309 -13.31 17.27 7.35
N HIS A 310 -14.52 17.10 6.82
CA HIS A 310 -15.10 18.05 5.85
C HIS A 310 -15.19 19.48 6.41
N LYS A 311 -15.46 19.64 7.70
CA LYS A 311 -15.45 20.94 8.37
C LYS A 311 -14.03 21.54 8.38
N ALA A 312 -13.02 20.75 8.73
CA ALA A 312 -11.62 21.17 8.77
C ALA A 312 -11.07 21.50 7.37
N THR A 313 -11.52 20.76 6.36
CA THR A 313 -11.00 20.85 4.99
C THR A 313 -11.88 21.67 4.05
N LYS A 314 -12.89 22.39 4.57
CA LYS A 314 -13.89 23.12 3.76
C LYS A 314 -13.31 24.12 2.75
N ASN A 315 -12.10 24.63 3.02
CA ASN A 315 -11.41 25.61 2.18
C ASN A 315 -10.33 24.96 1.29
N ALA A 316 -10.09 23.65 1.43
CA ALA A 316 -9.14 22.92 0.61
C ALA A 316 -9.79 22.54 -0.72
N LYS A 317 -9.00 22.56 -1.80
CA LYS A 317 -9.46 22.03 -3.11
C LYS A 317 -9.20 20.54 -3.23
N THR A 318 -8.16 20.04 -2.56
CA THR A 318 -7.73 18.65 -2.66
C THR A 318 -7.44 18.05 -1.28
N ILE A 319 -7.83 16.80 -1.08
CA ILE A 319 -7.46 15.97 0.08
C ILE A 319 -6.58 14.83 -0.41
N ILE A 320 -5.39 14.70 0.17
CA ILE A 320 -4.44 13.63 -0.15
C ILE A 320 -4.60 12.53 0.90
N VAL A 321 -5.09 11.36 0.49
CA VAL A 321 -5.51 10.31 1.42
C VAL A 321 -4.60 9.07 1.31
N GLY A 322 -4.16 8.58 2.46
CA GLY A 322 -3.44 7.30 2.59
C GLY A 322 -4.36 6.10 2.44
N ASP A 323 -4.76 5.81 1.19
CA ASP A 323 -5.63 4.69 0.83
C ASP A 323 -4.91 3.76 -0.14
N ARG A 324 -4.93 2.45 0.15
CA ARG A 324 -4.23 1.43 -0.67
C ARG A 324 -5.16 0.33 -1.15
N ASP A 325 -4.86 -0.19 -2.34
CA ASP A 325 -5.59 -1.31 -2.96
C ASP A 325 -5.67 -2.54 -2.05
N ALA A 326 -4.61 -2.77 -1.26
CA ALA A 326 -4.45 -3.93 -0.38
C ALA A 326 -5.44 -3.96 0.80
N GLU A 327 -6.03 -2.82 1.16
CA GLU A 327 -6.76 -2.72 2.42
C GLU A 327 -8.20 -3.24 2.35
N SER A 328 -8.82 -3.24 1.16
CA SER A 328 -10.13 -3.85 0.92
C SER A 328 -10.50 -3.82 -0.57
N ARG A 329 -11.46 -4.67 -0.95
CA ARG A 329 -12.06 -4.62 -2.30
C ARG A 329 -12.61 -3.25 -2.69
N LEU A 330 -13.26 -2.54 -1.78
CA LEU A 330 -13.81 -1.20 -2.07
C LEU A 330 -12.70 -0.19 -2.38
N ARG A 331 -11.59 -0.25 -1.64
CA ARG A 331 -10.41 0.60 -1.87
C ARG A 331 -9.74 0.27 -3.19
N ARG A 332 -9.61 -1.02 -3.52
CA ARG A 332 -9.09 -1.47 -4.82
C ARG A 332 -9.89 -0.96 -6.01
N LEU A 333 -11.23 -0.96 -5.91
CA LEU A 333 -12.11 -0.50 -6.98
C LEU A 333 -12.21 1.03 -7.07
N ARG A 334 -11.78 1.77 -6.04
CA ARG A 334 -11.76 3.23 -6.06
C ARG A 334 -10.78 3.73 -7.14
N PRO A 335 -11.11 4.76 -7.93
CA PRO A 335 -10.15 5.39 -8.85
C PRO A 335 -8.99 6.06 -8.08
N GLU A 336 -7.92 6.45 -8.77
CA GLU A 336 -6.79 7.21 -8.20
C GLU A 336 -7.16 8.65 -7.81
N VAL A 337 -8.16 9.22 -8.51
CA VAL A 337 -8.74 10.55 -8.27
C VAL A 337 -10.24 10.38 -8.14
N LEU A 338 -10.82 10.94 -7.08
CA LEU A 338 -12.24 10.94 -6.84
C LEU A 338 -12.75 12.38 -6.80
N GLU A 339 -13.59 12.74 -7.77
CA GLU A 339 -14.19 14.06 -7.90
C GLU A 339 -15.47 14.12 -7.05
N ASN A 340 -15.31 14.44 -5.77
CA ASN A 340 -16.41 14.75 -4.84
C ASN A 340 -16.57 16.29 -4.70
N SER A 341 -17.28 16.75 -3.67
CA SER A 341 -17.33 18.18 -3.32
C SER A 341 -15.94 18.78 -3.03
N ILE A 342 -15.04 17.95 -2.51
CA ILE A 342 -13.60 18.23 -2.41
C ILE A 342 -12.90 17.06 -3.10
N LYS A 343 -11.96 17.35 -4.00
CA LYS A 343 -11.26 16.33 -4.76
C LYS A 343 -10.40 15.47 -3.82
N GLU A 344 -10.48 14.16 -3.93
CA GLU A 344 -9.61 13.23 -3.19
C GLU A 344 -8.63 12.55 -4.13
N ILE A 345 -7.36 12.43 -3.72
CA ILE A 345 -6.32 11.74 -4.48
C ILE A 345 -5.59 10.70 -3.62
N PHE A 346 -5.18 9.59 -4.25
CA PHE A 346 -4.62 8.42 -3.55
C PHE A 346 -3.20 8.08 -4.07
N PRO A 347 -2.15 8.81 -3.66
CA PRO A 347 -0.82 8.69 -4.25
C PRO A 347 -0.11 7.37 -3.93
N ILE A 348 -0.47 6.69 -2.84
CA ILE A 348 0.15 5.42 -2.42
C ILE A 348 -0.70 4.20 -2.78
N LYS A 349 -1.67 4.36 -3.69
CA LYS A 349 -2.68 3.34 -4.00
C LYS A 349 -2.11 1.96 -4.30
N TYR A 350 -0.97 1.91 -4.98
CA TYR A 350 -0.30 0.70 -5.46
C TYR A 350 0.91 0.29 -4.62
N TRP A 351 0.99 0.74 -3.37
CA TRP A 351 2.08 0.40 -2.45
C TRP A 351 1.66 -0.76 -1.52
N SER A 352 2.59 -1.60 -1.11
CA SER A 352 2.38 -2.56 -0.01
C SER A 352 2.66 -1.93 1.36
N GLY A 353 2.25 -2.61 2.43
CA GLY A 353 2.60 -2.23 3.80
C GLY A 353 4.12 -2.18 4.01
N ALA A 354 4.86 -3.11 3.41
CA ALA A 354 6.32 -3.19 3.42
C ALA A 354 6.94 -1.94 2.77
N MET A 355 6.46 -1.54 1.59
CA MET A 355 6.93 -0.34 0.90
C MET A 355 6.69 0.91 1.74
N VAL A 356 5.51 1.02 2.35
CA VAL A 356 5.16 2.14 3.24
C VAL A 356 6.08 2.18 4.46
N GLN A 357 6.36 1.05 5.11
CA GLN A 357 7.26 0.98 6.27
C GLN A 357 8.68 1.44 5.91
N LEU A 358 9.27 0.82 4.88
CA LEU A 358 10.65 1.15 4.48
C LEU A 358 10.76 2.59 3.97
N TYR A 359 9.74 3.12 3.29
CA TYR A 359 9.73 4.50 2.84
C TYR A 359 9.75 5.51 4.00
N ILE A 360 8.98 5.27 5.07
CA ILE A 360 8.99 6.14 6.26
C ILE A 360 10.39 6.16 6.88
N LEU A 361 10.98 4.98 7.08
CA LEU A 361 12.31 4.83 7.67
C LEU A 361 13.41 5.42 6.78
N MET A 362 13.32 5.24 5.45
CA MET A 362 14.23 5.86 4.46
C MET A 362 14.21 7.40 4.54
N ASN A 363 13.11 7.98 5.02
CA ASN A 363 12.95 9.42 5.24
C ASN A 363 13.36 9.88 6.65
N GLY A 364 14.01 9.02 7.44
CA GLY A 364 14.50 9.36 8.77
C GLY A 364 13.41 9.58 9.82
N LEU A 365 12.19 9.12 9.53
CA LEU A 365 11.05 9.12 10.46
C LEU A 365 10.89 7.74 11.08
N GLU A 366 10.28 7.71 12.26
CA GLU A 366 9.99 6.47 12.97
C GLU A 366 8.58 5.99 12.64
N LEU A 367 8.31 4.71 12.85
CA LEU A 367 6.95 4.19 12.83
C LEU A 367 6.28 4.45 14.19
N HIS A 368 4.95 4.61 14.19
CA HIS A 368 4.19 4.68 15.44
C HIS A 368 4.52 3.46 16.32
N PRO A 369 4.75 3.63 17.64
CA PRO A 369 5.25 2.56 18.52
C PRO A 369 4.44 1.24 18.47
N LEU A 370 3.12 1.34 18.31
CA LEU A 370 2.25 0.16 18.13
C LEU A 370 2.63 -0.75 16.95
N TYR A 371 3.15 -0.20 15.84
CA TYR A 371 3.64 -1.02 14.73
C TYR A 371 4.85 -1.87 15.17
N LEU A 372 5.71 -1.33 16.05
CA LEU A 372 6.85 -2.03 16.63
C LEU A 372 6.46 -3.14 17.61
N LYS A 373 5.17 -3.20 18.00
CA LYS A 373 4.58 -4.25 18.83
C LYS A 373 3.86 -5.33 18.01
N GLY A 374 3.67 -5.10 16.71
CA GLY A 374 2.98 -6.03 15.81
C GLY A 374 1.57 -5.60 15.39
N PHE A 375 1.20 -4.33 15.56
CA PHE A 375 0.00 -3.79 14.91
C PHE A 375 0.20 -3.77 13.40
N TYR A 376 -0.86 -4.05 12.64
CA TYR A 376 -0.87 -3.89 11.19
C TYR A 376 -1.53 -2.55 10.77
N ARG A 377 -2.56 -2.14 11.51
CA ARG A 377 -3.35 -0.93 11.24
C ARG A 377 -3.61 -0.17 12.54
N LEU A 378 -3.64 1.17 12.45
CA LEU A 378 -4.12 2.01 13.53
C LEU A 378 -5.56 2.45 13.29
N GLY A 379 -6.32 2.53 14.39
CA GLY A 379 -7.71 2.94 14.44
C GLY A 379 -7.99 3.55 15.82
N CYS A 380 -9.26 3.58 16.22
CA CYS A 380 -9.63 3.92 17.60
C CYS A 380 -9.72 2.64 18.46
N THR A 381 -9.54 2.73 19.77
CA THR A 381 -9.58 1.59 20.71
C THR A 381 -10.93 0.87 20.75
N ILE A 382 -12.01 1.56 20.38
CA ILE A 382 -13.37 0.99 20.27
C ILE A 382 -13.72 0.45 18.88
N CYS A 383 -12.77 0.42 17.94
CA CYS A 383 -13.05 0.04 16.56
C CYS A 383 -13.49 -1.43 16.45
N PRO A 384 -14.59 -1.74 15.73
CA PRO A 384 -15.02 -3.14 15.54
C PRO A 384 -14.05 -3.95 14.68
N SER A 385 -13.13 -3.29 13.96
CA SER A 385 -12.11 -3.93 13.16
C SER A 385 -10.81 -4.23 13.93
N LEU A 386 -10.79 -3.99 15.25
CA LEU A 386 -9.67 -4.33 16.11
C LEU A 386 -9.70 -5.84 16.41
N SER A 387 -8.65 -6.55 16.02
CA SER A 387 -8.49 -7.99 16.24
C SER A 387 -8.18 -8.32 17.70
N GLU A 388 -8.39 -9.58 18.12
CA GLU A 388 -7.99 -10.04 19.45
C GLU A 388 -6.47 -9.93 19.66
N TRP A 389 -5.67 -10.03 18.59
CA TRP A 389 -4.24 -9.78 18.63
C TRP A 389 -3.92 -8.35 19.06
N GLU A 390 -4.54 -7.36 18.43
CA GLU A 390 -4.30 -5.95 18.75
C GLU A 390 -4.82 -5.61 20.15
N LYS A 391 -5.94 -6.19 20.58
CA LYS A 391 -6.45 -6.05 21.95
C LYS A 391 -5.48 -6.66 22.97
N TRP A 392 -4.97 -7.86 22.70
CA TRP A 392 -3.98 -8.53 23.54
C TRP A 392 -2.71 -7.69 23.67
N LEU A 393 -2.22 -7.11 22.57
CA LEU A 393 -1.06 -6.23 22.56
C LEU A 393 -1.25 -4.96 23.41
N LEU A 394 -2.46 -4.38 23.40
CA LEU A 394 -2.79 -3.22 24.25
C LEU A 394 -2.78 -3.57 25.74
N ASN A 395 -3.31 -4.73 26.10
CA ASN A 395 -3.45 -5.13 27.50
C ASN A 395 -2.13 -5.58 28.15
N HIS A 396 -1.17 -6.10 27.37
CA HIS A 396 0.04 -6.74 27.90
C HIS A 396 1.34 -5.92 27.74
N ASN A 397 1.29 -4.74 27.12
CA ASN A 397 2.50 -3.95 26.82
C ASN A 397 2.37 -2.44 27.12
N PHE A 398 1.35 -2.01 27.87
CA PHE A 398 1.15 -0.61 28.27
C PHE A 398 1.03 -0.42 29.79
N TYR A 399 1.42 -1.44 30.57
CA TYR A 399 1.52 -1.40 32.02
C TYR A 399 2.86 -1.96 32.48
#